data_AF-A0A7R9HKJ4-F1
#
_entry.id   AF-A0A7R9HKJ4-F1
#
_cell.length_a   1.000
_cell.length_b   1.000
_cell.length_c   1.000
_cell.angle_alpha   90.00
_cell.angle_beta   90.00
_cell.angle_gamma   90.00
#
_symmetry.space_group_name_H-M   'P 1'
#
loop_
_entity.id
_entity.type
_entity.pdbx_description
1 polymer ?
#
loop_
_entity_poly.entity_id
_entity_poly.type
_entity_poly.pdbx_seq_one_letter_code
_entity_poly.pdbx_strand_id
1 'polypeptide(L)'
;MQHKTARPRPVYLWSVLDVQKWLRRHCSDYYPLYWEKFQQHDITGRSLIRFNESTLVRLGVDNAEHRQEIWREIMKLRLKTDIIEIRDLERRNNYD
;
A
#
# COMPACT_ATOMS: atom_id res chain seq x y z
N MET A 1 25.86 12.07 12.79
CA MET A 1 25.77 11.25 11.56
C MET A 1 24.34 11.30 11.05
N GLN A 2 24.06 12.09 10.00
CA GLN A 2 22.74 12.09 9.39
C GLN A 2 22.57 10.80 8.58
N HIS A 3 21.70 9.90 9.03
CA HIS A 3 21.21 8.82 8.18
C HIS A 3 20.45 9.48 7.03
N LYS A 4 21.07 9.57 5.85
CA LYS A 4 20.34 9.85 4.60
C LYS A 4 19.36 8.69 4.41
N THR A 5 18.12 8.89 4.81
CA THR A 5 17.06 7.90 4.57
C THR A 5 16.91 7.79 3.06
N ALA A 6 17.23 6.62 2.52
CA ALA A 6 17.02 6.35 1.10
C ALA A 6 15.55 6.62 0.75
N ARG A 7 15.31 7.27 -0.39
CA ARG A 7 13.95 7.58 -0.87
C ARG A 7 13.13 6.30 -0.88
N PRO A 8 11.93 6.28 -0.27
CA PRO A 8 11.08 5.10 -0.30
C PRO A 8 10.77 4.70 -1.74
N ARG A 9 10.89 3.39 -2.03
CA ARG A 9 10.54 2.86 -3.35
C ARG A 9 9.07 3.17 -3.65
N PRO A 10 8.73 3.78 -4.80
CA PRO A 10 7.35 4.09 -5.17
C PRO A 10 6.44 2.86 -5.13
N VAL A 11 5.20 3.04 -4.67
CA VAL A 11 4.25 1.92 -4.49
C VAL A 11 3.93 1.22 -5.81
N TYR A 12 3.85 1.94 -6.93
CA TYR A 12 3.60 1.32 -8.23
C TYR A 12 4.71 0.35 -8.69
N LEU A 13 5.88 0.35 -8.03
CA LEU A 13 6.98 -0.60 -8.26
C LEU A 13 6.99 -1.76 -7.25
N TRP A 14 6.08 -1.80 -6.29
CA TRP A 14 6.07 -2.85 -5.26
C TRP A 14 5.67 -4.19 -5.85
N SER A 15 6.51 -5.19 -5.56
CA SER A 15 6.23 -6.60 -5.78
C SER A 15 5.17 -7.13 -4.82
N VAL A 16 4.71 -8.38 -5.02
CA VAL A 16 3.85 -9.08 -4.06
C VAL A 16 4.52 -9.14 -2.68
N LEU A 17 5.83 -9.40 -2.61
CA LEU A 17 6.58 -9.42 -1.36
C LEU A 17 6.60 -8.06 -0.65
N ASP A 18 6.69 -6.96 -1.40
CA ASP A 18 6.63 -5.62 -0.82
C ASP A 18 5.23 -5.33 -0.25
N VAL A 19 4.18 -5.75 -0.95
CA VAL A 19 2.79 -5.68 -0.44
C VAL A 19 2.62 -6.54 0.82
N GLN A 20 3.20 -7.74 0.86
CA GLN A 20 3.17 -8.59 2.06
C GLN A 20 3.85 -7.93 3.26
N LYS A 21 5.01 -7.28 3.06
CA LYS A 21 5.68 -6.51 4.11
C LYS A 21 4.85 -5.32 4.58
N TRP A 22 4.21 -4.61 3.65
CA TRP A 22 3.31 -3.50 3.98
C TRP A 22 2.11 -4.00 4.80
N LEU A 23 1.44 -5.06 4.34
CA LEU A 23 0.28 -5.63 5.02
C LEU A 23 0.64 -6.09 6.43
N ARG A 24 1.78 -6.78 6.61
CA ARG A 24 2.26 -7.22 7.92
C ARG A 24 2.52 -6.05 8.87
N ARG A 25 3.05 -4.94 8.35
CA ARG A 25 3.42 -3.76 9.15
C ARG A 25 2.21 -2.90 9.52
N HIS A 26 1.27 -2.73 8.59
CA HIS A 26 0.20 -1.74 8.70
C HIS A 26 -1.15 -2.36 9.08
N CYS A 27 -1.35 -3.63 8.75
CA CYS A 27 -2.56 -4.39 9.07
C CYS A 27 -2.19 -5.59 9.94
N SER A 28 -1.34 -5.42 10.96
CA SER A 28 -0.76 -6.52 11.76
C SER A 28 -1.81 -7.46 12.33
N ASP A 29 -2.91 -6.90 12.84
CA ASP A 29 -3.97 -7.65 13.52
C ASP A 29 -4.78 -8.50 12.54
N TYR A 30 -4.81 -8.09 11.27
CA TYR A 30 -5.52 -8.76 10.19
C TYR A 30 -4.60 -9.56 9.26
N TYR A 31 -3.28 -9.40 9.40
CA TYR A 31 -2.30 -10.07 8.56
C TYR A 31 -2.46 -11.60 8.59
N PRO A 32 -2.55 -12.28 9.74
CA PRO A 32 -2.72 -13.74 9.79
C PRO A 32 -3.97 -14.25 9.05
N LEU A 33 -5.00 -13.42 8.91
CA LEU A 33 -6.28 -13.79 8.30
C LEU A 33 -6.29 -13.62 6.77
N TYR A 34 -5.55 -12.64 6.26
CA TYR A 34 -5.67 -12.19 4.86
C TYR A 34 -4.38 -12.26 4.06
N TRP A 35 -3.21 -12.47 4.68
CA TRP A 35 -1.93 -12.49 3.96
C TRP A 35 -1.92 -13.46 2.77
N GLU A 36 -2.50 -14.65 2.96
CA GLU A 36 -2.51 -15.68 1.94
C GLU A 36 -3.39 -15.28 0.74
N LYS A 37 -4.53 -14.62 0.97
CA LYS A 37 -5.40 -14.09 -0.10
C LYS A 37 -4.66 -13.05 -0.93
N PHE A 38 -3.94 -12.13 -0.29
CA PHE A 38 -3.12 -11.15 -1.01
C PHE A 38 -1.98 -11.81 -1.80
N GLN A 39 -1.43 -12.92 -1.31
CA GLN A 39 -0.37 -13.65 -2.00
C GLN A 39 -0.92 -14.46 -3.19
N GLN A 40 -1.98 -15.25 -2.99
CA GLN A 40 -2.58 -16.11 -4.00
C GLN A 40 -3.18 -15.34 -5.19
N HIS A 41 -3.65 -14.11 -4.96
CA HIS A 41 -4.15 -13.23 -6.02
C HIS A 41 -3.05 -12.34 -6.64
N ASP A 42 -1.77 -12.57 -6.34
CA ASP A 42 -0.63 -11.82 -6.85
C ASP A 42 -0.79 -10.29 -6.72
N ILE A 43 -1.22 -9.83 -5.55
CA ILE A 43 -1.49 -8.41 -5.32
C ILE A 43 -0.16 -7.63 -5.28
N THR A 44 0.13 -6.94 -6.38
CA THR A 44 1.23 -5.97 -6.49
C THR A 44 0.82 -4.58 -6.02
N GLY A 45 1.79 -3.68 -5.85
CA GLY A 45 1.47 -2.29 -5.47
C GLY A 45 0.63 -1.54 -6.49
N ARG A 46 0.75 -1.86 -7.79
CA ARG A 46 -0.11 -1.31 -8.86
C ARG A 46 -1.58 -1.71 -8.66
N SER A 47 -1.83 -2.95 -8.25
CA SER A 47 -3.18 -3.42 -7.96
C SER A 47 -3.70 -2.80 -6.66
N LEU A 48 -2.88 -2.79 -5.61
CA LEU A 48 -3.24 -2.29 -4.27
C LEU A 48 -3.74 -0.83 -4.29
N ILE A 49 -3.03 0.07 -4.98
CA ILE A 49 -3.42 1.48 -5.09
C ILE A 49 -4.68 1.70 -5.94
N ARG A 50 -5.20 0.67 -6.60
CA ARG A 50 -6.47 0.71 -7.36
C ARG A 50 -7.63 0.01 -6.66
N PHE A 51 -7.40 -0.62 -5.50
CA PHE A 51 -8.46 -1.27 -4.73
C PHE A 51 -9.60 -0.31 -4.40
N ASN A 52 -10.77 -0.87 -4.18
CA ASN A 52 -11.89 -0.23 -3.51
C ASN A 52 -12.49 -1.26 -2.55
N GLU A 53 -13.47 -0.87 -1.74
CA GLU A 53 -14.11 -1.81 -0.81
C GLU A 53 -14.67 -3.04 -1.50
N SER A 54 -15.27 -2.89 -2.71
CA SER A 54 -15.77 -4.04 -3.48
C SER A 54 -14.67 -5.04 -3.86
N THR A 55 -13.44 -4.55 -4.06
CA THR A 55 -12.29 -5.41 -4.39
C THR A 55 -11.86 -6.22 -3.17
N LEU A 56 -11.92 -5.63 -1.96
CA LEU A 56 -11.66 -6.34 -0.72
C LEU A 56 -12.70 -7.42 -0.45
N VAL A 57 -13.99 -7.16 -0.74
CA VAL A 57 -15.04 -8.18 -0.66
C VAL A 57 -14.76 -9.32 -1.63
N ARG A 58 -14.48 -9.02 -2.92
CA ARG A 58 -14.13 -10.06 -3.91
C ARG A 58 -12.86 -10.83 -3.58
N LEU A 59 -11.94 -10.23 -2.83
CA LEU A 59 -10.71 -10.88 -2.34
C LEU A 59 -10.99 -11.83 -1.15
N GLY A 60 -12.19 -11.77 -0.55
CA GLY A 60 -12.60 -12.58 0.61
C GLY A 60 -12.39 -11.90 1.97
N VAL A 61 -12.45 -10.56 2.02
CA VAL A 61 -12.49 -9.77 3.27
C VAL A 61 -13.95 -9.44 3.62
N ASP A 62 -14.69 -10.47 4.04
CA ASP A 62 -16.13 -10.39 4.25
C ASP A 62 -16.52 -9.63 5.53
N ASN A 63 -15.73 -9.79 6.59
CA ASN A 63 -15.93 -9.05 7.84
C ASN A 63 -15.80 -7.53 7.58
N ALA A 64 -16.85 -6.77 7.92
CA ALA A 64 -16.95 -5.35 7.62
C ALA A 64 -15.92 -4.50 8.38
N GLU A 65 -15.66 -4.81 9.65
CA GLU A 65 -14.67 -4.11 10.48
C GLU A 65 -13.25 -4.33 9.93
N HIS A 66 -12.89 -5.58 9.64
CA HIS A 66 -11.59 -5.90 9.05
C HIS A 66 -11.41 -5.19 7.70
N ARG A 67 -12.45 -5.20 6.86
CA ARG A 67 -12.44 -4.53 5.56
C ARG A 67 -12.25 -3.03 5.72
N GLN A 68 -12.95 -2.39 6.66
CA GLN A 68 -12.85 -0.97 6.93
C GLN A 68 -11.42 -0.59 7.37
N GLU A 69 -10.81 -1.36 8.27
CA GLU A 69 -9.46 -1.08 8.75
C GLU A 69 -8.39 -1.29 7.66
N ILE A 70 -8.47 -2.38 6.89
CA ILE A 70 -7.57 -2.60 5.74
C ILE A 70 -7.75 -1.48 4.71
N TRP A 71 -9.00 -1.08 4.43
CA TRP A 71 -9.30 0.01 3.52
C TRP A 71 -8.71 1.34 3.99
N ARG A 72 -8.80 1.63 5.30
CA ARG A 72 -8.20 2.81 5.92
C ARG A 72 -6.68 2.86 5.70
N GLU A 73 -5.99 1.74 5.86
CA GLU A 73 -4.55 1.68 5.59
C GLU A 73 -4.21 1.86 4.09
N ILE A 74 -5.03 1.33 3.18
CA ILE A 74 -4.87 1.56 1.74
C ILE A 74 -5.01 3.06 1.40
N MET A 75 -6.00 3.75 1.99
CA MET A 75 -6.17 5.19 1.79
C MET A 75 -4.96 5.99 2.32
N LYS A 76 -4.45 5.66 3.51
CA LYS A 76 -3.21 6.28 4.03
C LYS A 76 -2.02 6.07 3.10
N LEU A 77 -1.87 4.87 2.54
CA LEU A 77 -0.81 4.55 1.59
C LEU A 77 -0.89 5.41 0.32
N ARG A 78 -2.10 5.64 -0.21
CA ARG A 78 -2.34 6.51 -1.38
C ARG A 78 -1.95 7.95 -1.09
N LEU A 79 -2.49 8.53 -0.02
CA LEU A 79 -2.16 9.90 0.39
C LEU A 79 -0.65 10.10 0.55
N LYS A 80 0.04 9.13 1.18
CA LYS A 80 1.50 9.17 1.32
C LYS A 80 2.21 9.11 -0.04
N THR A 81 1.71 8.30 -0.98
CA THR A 81 2.26 8.19 -2.32
C THR A 81 2.09 9.50 -3.09
N ASP A 82 0.88 10.07 -3.07
CA ASP A 82 0.55 11.32 -3.75
C ASP A 82 1.40 12.49 -3.20
N ILE A 83 1.55 12.60 -1.87
CA ILE A 83 2.39 13.63 -1.24
C ILE A 83 3.86 13.50 -1.68
N ILE A 84 4.38 12.27 -1.76
CA ILE A 84 5.76 12.03 -2.21
C ILE A 84 5.91 12.42 -3.68
N GLU A 85 4.95 12.02 -4.52
CA GLU A 85 4.95 12.33 -5.95
C GLU A 85 4.88 13.83 -6.22
N ILE A 86 3.98 14.56 -5.55
CA ILE A 86 3.89 16.03 -5.63
C ILE A 86 5.23 16.68 -5.28
N ARG A 87 5.84 16.29 -4.14
CA ARG A 87 7.15 16.82 -3.71
C ARG A 87 8.29 16.47 -4.68
N ASP A 88 8.18 15.36 -5.40
CA ASP A 88 9.17 14.96 -6.39
C ASP A 88 9.00 15.73 -7.71
N LEU A 89 7.76 16.07 -8.09
CA LEU A 89 7.46 16.96 -9.21
C LEU A 89 7.95 18.39 -8.95
N GLU A 90 7.66 18.94 -7.76
CA GLU A 90 8.16 20.25 -7.35
C GLU A 90 9.68 20.33 -7.36
N ARG A 91 10.36 19.28 -6.88
CA ARG A 91 11.83 19.22 -6.93
C ARG A 91 12.37 19.21 -8.35
N ARG A 92 11.73 18.49 -9.28
CA ARG A 92 12.16 18.46 -10.70
C ARG A 92 12.02 19.82 -11.36
N ASN A 93 10.89 20.49 -11.16
CA ASN A 93 10.63 21.82 -11.70
C ASN A 93 11.59 22.90 -11.17
N ASN A 94 12.22 22.71 -10.01
CA ASN A 94 13.21 23.65 -9.47
C ASN A 94 14.61 23.50 -10.07
N TYR A 95 14.85 22.48 -10.92
CA TYR A 95 16.10 22.27 -11.65
C TYR A 95 15.97 22.54 -13.16
N ASP A 96 14.77 22.93 -13.62
CA ASP A 96 14.48 23.45 -14.96
C ASP A 96 14.41 24.99 -14.91
#